data_AF-A0A2D6E6R6-F1
#
_entry.id   AF-A0A2D6E6R6-F1
#
_cell.length_a   1.000
_cell.length_b   1.000
_cell.length_c   1.000
_cell.angle_alpha   90.00
_cell.angle_beta   90.00
_cell.angle_gamma   90.00
#
_symmetry.space_group_name_H-M   'P 1'
#
loop_
_entity.id
_entity.type
_entity.pdbx_description
1 polymer ?
#
loop_
_entity_poly.entity_id
_entity_poly.type
_entity_poly.pdbx_seq_one_letter_code
_entity_poly.pdbx_strand_id
1 'polypeptide(L)'
;MRTMPENLVDAYTLNGKIPVVDYYFNEGADRKYFHYSKGLIGEFFNKAKNKETLHYAETDPFLYEALDKYPIKEKSVLIIGSVEPCYEALAFHYGAKEVMMIEYQKVTADYPNLSTLTVEEFSQLNDQYDVAISISSVEHSGLGRYGDELDPEGDLKAMEDLYSNLKDGGACFLAVPMGADRVEWNAHRVYGSIRFPMLVSKFEIIDKFGWEEADLDRAERFQPVT
;
A
#
# COMPACT_ATOMS: atom_id res chain seq x y z
N MET A 1 -0.39 -22.07 -2.26
CA MET A 1 0.33 -23.19 -2.93
C MET A 1 1.81 -22.96 -2.71
N ARG A 2 2.55 -23.90 -2.10
CA ARG A 2 3.92 -23.61 -1.61
C ARG A 2 4.91 -23.18 -2.71
N THR A 3 4.73 -23.67 -3.93
CA THR A 3 5.55 -23.31 -5.09
C THR A 3 4.72 -22.55 -6.12
N MET A 4 5.36 -21.65 -6.87
CA MET A 4 4.73 -20.97 -7.99
C MET A 4 4.29 -21.99 -9.04
N PRO A 5 3.05 -21.92 -9.58
CA PRO A 5 2.64 -22.78 -10.68
C PRO A 5 3.58 -22.60 -11.88
N GLU A 6 4.10 -23.70 -12.44
CA GLU A 6 5.09 -23.67 -13.53
C GLU A 6 4.61 -22.84 -14.73
N ASN A 7 3.31 -22.92 -15.05
CA ASN A 7 2.70 -22.19 -16.16
C ASN A 7 2.58 -20.68 -15.94
N LEU A 8 2.83 -20.18 -14.72
CA LEU A 8 2.81 -18.76 -14.38
C LEU A 8 4.20 -18.15 -14.19
N VAL A 9 5.26 -18.98 -14.11
CA VAL A 9 6.63 -18.54 -13.82
C VAL A 9 7.09 -17.47 -14.80
N ASP A 10 6.94 -17.69 -16.10
CA ASP A 10 7.37 -16.72 -17.11
C ASP A 10 6.64 -15.38 -16.97
N ALA A 11 5.36 -15.41 -16.58
CA ALA A 11 4.58 -14.19 -16.41
C ALA A 11 5.02 -13.39 -15.17
N TYR A 12 5.20 -14.03 -14.01
CA TYR A 12 5.67 -13.34 -12.79
C TYR A 12 7.11 -12.83 -12.92
N THR A 13 7.95 -13.54 -13.68
CA THR A 13 9.39 -13.24 -13.80
C THR A 13 9.73 -12.36 -14.99
N LEU A 14 8.75 -11.92 -15.78
CA LEU A 14 8.96 -11.25 -17.07
C LEU A 14 9.92 -12.04 -17.99
N ASN A 15 9.64 -13.33 -18.16
CA ASN A 15 10.46 -14.30 -18.89
C ASN A 15 11.88 -14.43 -18.31
N GLY A 16 11.99 -14.60 -16.99
CA GLY A 16 13.24 -14.83 -16.28
C GLY A 16 14.09 -13.58 -16.00
N LYS A 17 13.59 -12.38 -16.28
CA LYS A 17 14.29 -11.11 -15.95
C LYS A 17 14.26 -10.77 -14.47
N ILE A 18 13.18 -11.16 -13.78
CA ILE A 18 12.98 -10.95 -12.35
C ILE A 18 13.08 -12.32 -11.66
N PRO A 19 14.05 -12.55 -10.76
CA PRO A 19 14.18 -13.81 -10.04
C PRO A 19 13.01 -14.05 -9.07
N VAL A 20 12.76 -15.33 -8.79
CA VAL A 20 11.88 -15.77 -7.70
C VAL A 20 12.74 -16.22 -6.53
N VAL A 21 12.46 -15.71 -5.33
CA VAL A 21 13.12 -16.08 -4.08
C VAL A 21 12.12 -16.82 -3.19
N ASP A 22 12.58 -17.89 -2.53
CA ASP A 22 11.76 -18.65 -1.58
C ASP A 22 11.53 -17.83 -0.30
N TYR A 23 10.34 -17.27 -0.18
CA TYR A 23 9.89 -16.56 1.01
C TYR A 23 8.36 -16.58 1.04
N TYR A 24 7.80 -17.59 1.71
CA TYR A 24 6.39 -17.98 1.58
C TYR A 24 5.58 -17.68 2.84
N PHE A 25 4.47 -16.97 2.68
CA PHE A 25 3.44 -16.75 3.71
C PHE A 25 2.07 -17.02 3.13
N ASN A 26 1.22 -17.73 3.87
CA ASN A 26 -0.16 -18.01 3.46
C ASN A 26 -1.08 -17.73 4.63
N GLU A 27 -1.41 -16.46 4.79
CA GLU A 27 -2.21 -15.93 5.90
C GLU A 27 -3.71 -15.98 5.60
N GLY A 28 -4.07 -16.12 4.31
CA GLY A 28 -5.47 -16.12 3.90
C GLY A 28 -6.16 -14.84 4.38
N ALA A 29 -7.36 -14.99 4.92
CA ALA A 29 -8.13 -13.88 5.46
C ALA A 29 -7.92 -13.67 6.98
N ASP A 30 -6.83 -14.12 7.59
CA ASP A 30 -6.62 -13.88 9.02
C ASP A 30 -6.16 -12.44 9.27
N ARG A 31 -6.89 -11.72 10.15
CA ARG A 31 -6.55 -10.34 10.56
C ARG A 31 -6.76 -10.10 12.04
N LYS A 32 -6.00 -9.14 12.58
CA LYS A 32 -5.97 -8.81 14.01
C LYS A 32 -7.23 -8.09 14.49
N TYR A 33 -7.77 -7.17 13.69
CA TYR A 33 -8.92 -6.34 14.07
C TYR A 33 -9.97 -6.31 12.97
N PHE A 34 -11.20 -6.71 13.29
CA PHE A 34 -12.36 -6.58 12.39
C PHE A 34 -13.24 -5.34 12.70
N HIS A 35 -12.93 -4.64 13.80
CA HIS A 35 -13.64 -3.45 14.22
C HIS A 35 -12.66 -2.38 14.74
N TYR A 36 -12.70 -1.18 14.14
CA TYR A 36 -11.93 -0.03 14.56
C TYR A 36 -12.79 0.87 15.46
N SER A 37 -12.49 0.82 16.76
CA SER A 37 -13.18 1.66 17.76
C SER A 37 -12.56 3.06 17.84
N LYS A 38 -13.32 4.03 18.35
CA LYS A 38 -12.79 5.37 18.68
C LYS A 38 -11.54 5.34 19.55
N GLY A 39 -11.50 4.41 20.51
CA GLY A 39 -10.35 4.24 21.41
C GLY A 39 -9.10 3.82 20.64
N LEU A 40 -9.22 2.79 19.80
CA LEU A 40 -8.10 2.27 19.00
C LEU A 40 -7.55 3.33 18.04
N ILE A 41 -8.44 4.03 17.33
CA ILE A 41 -8.04 5.14 16.44
C ILE A 41 -7.39 6.27 17.24
N GLY A 42 -7.94 6.60 18.43
CA GLY A 42 -7.37 7.60 19.33
C GLY A 42 -5.95 7.27 19.81
N GLU A 43 -5.63 5.99 20.04
CA GLU A 43 -4.28 5.54 20.38
C GLU A 43 -3.30 5.84 19.24
N PHE A 44 -3.63 5.43 18.00
CA PHE A 44 -2.78 5.72 16.84
C PHE A 44 -2.71 7.20 16.50
N PHE A 45 -3.79 7.95 16.72
CA PHE A 45 -3.80 9.40 16.53
C PHE A 45 -2.78 10.08 17.45
N ASN A 46 -2.72 9.65 18.72
CA ASN A 46 -1.75 10.19 19.67
C ASN A 46 -0.31 9.82 19.30
N LYS A 47 -0.08 8.58 18.85
CA LYS A 47 1.24 8.18 18.30
C LYS A 47 1.63 9.05 17.11
N ALA A 48 0.71 9.23 16.17
CA ALA A 48 0.91 10.06 14.97
C ALA A 48 1.25 11.51 15.34
N LYS A 49 0.52 12.08 16.30
CA LYS A 49 0.77 13.42 16.82
C LYS A 49 2.17 13.60 17.42
N ASN A 50 2.70 12.56 18.03
CA ASN A 50 4.04 12.57 18.62
C ASN A 50 5.13 12.13 17.63
N LYS A 51 4.77 11.83 16.37
CA LYS A 51 5.64 11.22 15.36
C LYS A 51 6.34 9.95 15.84
N GLU A 52 5.63 9.16 16.63
CA GLU A 52 6.07 7.83 17.05
C GLU A 52 5.93 6.83 15.90
N THR A 53 6.67 5.72 15.95
CA THR A 53 6.41 4.60 15.03
C THR A 53 4.98 4.10 15.20
N LEU A 54 4.25 4.02 14.09
CA LEU A 54 2.89 3.50 14.04
C LEU A 54 2.91 1.99 13.80
N HIS A 55 3.49 1.58 12.68
CA HIS A 55 3.56 0.19 12.23
C HIS A 55 4.94 -0.13 11.64
N TYR A 56 5.40 0.65 10.64
CA TYR A 56 6.68 0.42 9.97
C TYR A 56 7.74 1.41 10.46
N ALA A 57 8.64 0.94 11.33
CA ALA A 57 9.69 1.77 11.93
C ALA A 57 10.60 2.48 10.91
N GLU A 58 10.84 1.86 9.75
CA GLU A 58 11.62 2.43 8.65
C GLU A 58 10.81 3.45 7.84
N THR A 59 9.56 3.13 7.49
CA THR A 59 8.74 3.90 6.55
C THR A 59 8.01 5.08 7.21
N ASP A 60 7.54 4.92 8.45
CA ASP A 60 6.72 5.94 9.12
C ASP A 60 7.42 7.32 9.22
N PRO A 61 8.73 7.41 9.55
CA PRO A 61 9.47 8.67 9.50
C PRO A 61 9.42 9.36 8.14
N PHE A 62 9.60 8.62 7.05
CA PHE A 62 9.53 9.17 5.69
C PHE A 62 8.13 9.62 5.33
N LEU A 63 7.10 8.91 5.80
CA LEU A 63 5.71 9.31 5.59
C LEU A 63 5.37 10.60 6.36
N TYR A 64 5.88 10.78 7.58
CA TYR A 64 5.76 12.06 8.30
C TYR A 64 6.43 13.21 7.53
N GLU A 65 7.64 13.00 7.01
CA GLU A 65 8.34 14.01 6.19
C GLU A 65 7.55 14.35 4.92
N ALA A 66 7.00 13.34 4.25
CA ALA A 66 6.19 13.52 3.06
C ALA A 66 4.91 14.31 3.34
N LEU A 67 4.17 13.96 4.39
CA LEU A 67 2.92 14.65 4.77
C LEU A 67 3.15 16.06 5.33
N ASP A 68 4.31 16.32 5.95
CA ASP A 68 4.72 17.68 6.33
C ASP A 68 4.97 18.57 5.10
N LYS A 69 5.59 18.00 4.05
CA LYS A 69 5.90 18.72 2.80
C LYS A 69 4.67 18.87 1.91
N TYR A 70 3.82 17.84 1.85
CA TYR A 70 2.62 17.76 1.02
C TYR A 70 1.38 17.59 1.90
N PRO A 71 0.84 18.69 2.46
CA PRO A 71 -0.24 18.62 3.44
C PRO A 71 -1.56 18.13 2.84
N ILE A 72 -2.25 17.28 3.60
CA ILE A 72 -3.53 16.65 3.22
C ILE A 72 -4.74 17.23 3.96
N LYS A 73 -4.59 18.43 4.52
CA LYS A 73 -5.63 19.10 5.30
C LYS A 73 -6.88 19.39 4.45
N GLU A 74 -8.06 19.11 5.01
CA GLU A 74 -9.39 19.20 4.38
C GLU A 74 -9.58 18.32 3.12
N LYS A 75 -8.69 17.35 2.88
CA LYS A 75 -8.75 16.44 1.72
C LYS A 75 -9.56 15.18 2.02
N SER A 76 -10.18 14.60 0.99
CA SER A 76 -10.67 13.21 1.06
C SER A 76 -9.51 12.26 0.76
N VAL A 77 -9.31 11.28 1.64
CA VAL A 77 -8.15 10.37 1.59
C VAL A 77 -8.62 8.93 1.39
N LEU A 78 -8.09 8.27 0.37
CA LEU A 78 -8.23 6.84 0.16
C LEU A 78 -7.04 6.11 0.77
N ILE A 79 -7.29 5.10 1.58
CA ILE A 79 -6.27 4.23 2.18
C ILE A 79 -6.45 2.83 1.62
N ILE A 80 -5.38 2.28 1.05
CA ILE A 80 -5.36 0.93 0.47
C ILE A 80 -4.65 -0.01 1.44
N GLY A 81 -5.39 -0.98 1.98
CA GLY A 81 -4.88 -1.97 2.91
C GLY A 81 -4.64 -1.44 4.32
N SER A 82 -5.15 -2.16 5.32
CA SER A 82 -4.96 -1.77 6.73
C SER A 82 -5.20 -2.95 7.68
N VAL A 83 -4.16 -3.34 8.41
CA VAL A 83 -4.24 -4.37 9.45
C VAL A 83 -4.71 -3.76 10.78
N GLU A 84 -4.32 -2.52 11.06
CA GLU A 84 -4.70 -1.71 12.22
C GLU A 84 -4.79 -0.23 11.79
N PRO A 85 -5.63 0.60 12.44
CA PRO A 85 -6.06 1.88 11.86
C PRO A 85 -5.03 3.02 12.02
N CYS A 86 -3.76 2.71 11.74
CA CYS A 86 -2.63 3.57 11.93
C CYS A 86 -2.60 4.71 10.90
N TYR A 87 -2.78 4.40 9.62
CA TYR A 87 -2.72 5.38 8.54
C TYR A 87 -4.01 6.20 8.42
N GLU A 88 -5.15 5.66 8.85
CA GLU A 88 -6.41 6.36 9.03
C GLU A 88 -6.26 7.42 10.12
N ALA A 89 -5.73 7.03 11.28
CA ALA A 89 -5.47 7.95 12.38
C ALA A 89 -4.42 9.00 12.02
N LEU A 90 -3.39 8.62 11.27
CA LEU A 90 -2.40 9.54 10.71
C LEU A 90 -3.06 10.57 9.78
N ALA A 91 -3.91 10.13 8.85
CA ALA A 91 -4.61 11.02 7.94
C ALA A 91 -5.47 12.05 8.69
N PHE A 92 -6.23 11.59 9.70
CA PHE A 92 -6.99 12.50 10.57
C PHE A 92 -6.09 13.44 11.38
N HIS A 93 -4.93 12.98 11.85
CA HIS A 93 -3.96 13.84 12.54
C HIS A 93 -3.48 14.99 11.65
N TYR A 94 -3.22 14.71 10.37
CA TYR A 94 -2.86 15.70 9.35
C TYR A 94 -4.06 16.50 8.81
N GLY A 95 -5.26 16.30 9.38
CA GLY A 95 -6.44 17.10 9.10
C GLY A 95 -7.23 16.68 7.88
N ALA A 96 -7.14 15.41 7.45
CA ALA A 96 -8.04 14.86 6.45
C ALA A 96 -9.51 15.11 6.81
N LYS A 97 -10.32 15.52 5.83
CA LYS A 97 -11.75 15.79 6.02
C LYS A 97 -12.52 14.48 6.21
N GLU A 98 -12.19 13.48 5.41
CA GLU A 98 -12.78 12.16 5.40
C GLU A 98 -11.76 11.13 4.91
N VAL A 99 -11.90 9.91 5.39
CA VAL A 99 -11.03 8.78 5.05
C VAL A 99 -11.90 7.61 4.59
N MET A 100 -11.60 7.07 3.42
CA MET A 100 -12.08 5.77 2.96
C MET A 100 -10.93 4.77 3.09
N MET A 101 -11.12 3.69 3.83
CA MET A 101 -10.19 2.56 3.83
C MET A 101 -10.82 1.40 3.05
N ILE A 102 -10.04 0.81 2.14
CA ILE A 102 -10.42 -0.39 1.41
C ILE A 102 -9.51 -1.55 1.78
N GLU A 103 -10.10 -2.74 1.86
CA GLU A 103 -9.41 -3.96 2.28
C GLU A 103 -10.09 -5.19 1.66
N TYR A 104 -9.40 -6.33 1.55
CA TYR A 104 -10.01 -7.55 1.04
C TYR A 104 -11.15 -8.05 1.92
N GLN A 105 -11.08 -7.75 3.23
CA GLN A 105 -12.03 -8.22 4.22
C GLN A 105 -12.88 -7.09 4.78
N LYS A 106 -14.10 -7.44 5.16
CA LYS A 106 -15.02 -6.49 5.78
C LYS A 106 -14.50 -6.06 7.15
N VAL A 107 -14.24 -4.77 7.26
CA VAL A 107 -13.96 -4.07 8.52
C VAL A 107 -15.15 -3.18 8.83
N THR A 108 -15.35 -2.91 10.11
CA THR A 108 -16.28 -1.86 10.54
C THR A 108 -15.53 -0.84 11.36
N ALA A 109 -15.98 0.41 11.32
CA ALA A 109 -15.44 1.46 12.17
C ALA A 109 -16.57 2.22 12.88
N ASP A 110 -16.35 2.60 14.14
CA ASP A 110 -17.13 3.63 14.81
C ASP A 110 -16.25 4.87 14.97
N TYR A 111 -16.04 5.63 13.90
CA TYR A 111 -15.31 6.89 13.95
C TYR A 111 -15.90 7.89 12.96
N PRO A 112 -16.10 9.16 13.35
CA PRO A 112 -16.66 10.16 12.45
C PRO A 112 -15.80 10.30 11.18
N ASN A 113 -16.45 10.28 10.03
CA ASN A 113 -15.83 10.47 8.71
C ASN A 113 -14.79 9.39 8.30
N LEU A 114 -14.80 8.22 8.96
CA LEU A 114 -14.09 7.03 8.49
C LEU A 114 -15.10 6.04 7.91
N SER A 115 -14.95 5.71 6.64
CA SER A 115 -15.66 4.62 5.99
C SER A 115 -14.71 3.48 5.67
N THR A 116 -15.22 2.25 5.72
CA THR A 116 -14.46 1.04 5.41
C THR A 116 -15.26 0.17 4.47
N LEU A 117 -14.66 -0.25 3.36
CA LEU A 117 -15.30 -1.11 2.34
C LEU A 117 -14.40 -2.29 1.99
N THR A 118 -15.01 -3.36 1.50
CA THR A 118 -14.23 -4.37 0.79
C THR A 118 -13.78 -3.84 -0.58
N VAL A 119 -12.73 -4.42 -1.17
CA VAL A 119 -12.34 -4.13 -2.57
C VAL A 119 -13.52 -4.33 -3.52
N GLU A 120 -14.32 -5.39 -3.33
CA GLU A 120 -15.51 -5.66 -4.13
C GLU A 120 -16.58 -4.57 -3.95
N GLU A 121 -16.90 -4.18 -2.71
CA GLU A 121 -17.86 -3.11 -2.44
C GLU A 121 -17.39 -1.77 -3.03
N PHE A 122 -16.11 -1.45 -2.90
CA PHE A 122 -15.51 -0.22 -3.44
C PHE A 122 -15.52 -0.18 -4.97
N SER A 123 -15.28 -1.31 -5.64
CA SER A 123 -15.30 -1.39 -7.11
C SER A 123 -16.66 -1.02 -7.74
N GLN A 124 -17.73 -1.02 -6.96
CA GLN A 124 -19.07 -0.62 -7.41
C GLN A 124 -19.32 0.89 -7.27
N LEU A 125 -18.38 1.62 -6.67
CA LEU A 125 -18.44 3.07 -6.50
C LEU A 125 -17.66 3.76 -7.62
N ASN A 126 -18.06 4.99 -7.94
CA ASN A 126 -17.36 5.87 -8.88
C ASN A 126 -16.85 7.13 -8.16
N ASP A 127 -16.47 6.97 -6.90
CA ASP A 127 -15.97 8.07 -6.08
C ASP A 127 -14.50 8.35 -6.38
N GLN A 128 -14.13 9.63 -6.29
CA GLN A 128 -12.76 10.09 -6.47
C GLN A 128 -12.25 10.83 -5.24
N TYR A 129 -10.97 10.62 -4.94
CA TYR A 129 -10.30 11.12 -3.75
C TYR A 129 -9.21 12.13 -4.11
N ASP A 130 -8.96 13.09 -3.23
CA ASP A 130 -7.86 14.05 -3.41
C ASP A 130 -6.49 13.40 -3.22
N VAL A 131 -6.40 12.42 -2.33
CA VAL A 131 -5.16 11.77 -1.94
C VAL A 131 -5.38 10.27 -1.77
N ALA A 132 -4.41 9.46 -2.17
CA ALA A 132 -4.30 8.05 -1.82
C ALA A 132 -3.06 7.81 -0.95
N ILE A 133 -3.16 6.92 0.02
CA ILE A 133 -2.03 6.43 0.82
C ILE A 133 -2.03 4.90 0.71
N SER A 134 -0.94 4.33 0.21
CA SER A 134 -0.75 2.88 0.13
C SER A 134 0.62 2.51 0.70
N ILE A 135 0.60 1.89 1.87
CA ILE A 135 1.81 1.52 2.61
C ILE A 135 1.80 0.01 2.80
N SER A 136 2.77 -0.67 2.19
CA SER A 136 2.92 -2.13 2.21
C SER A 136 1.61 -2.88 1.91
N SER A 137 1.07 -2.68 0.71
CA SER A 137 -0.22 -3.24 0.32
C SER A 137 -0.21 -3.77 -1.11
N VAL A 138 0.00 -2.90 -2.11
CA VAL A 138 -0.10 -3.28 -3.53
C VAL A 138 0.91 -4.34 -3.96
N GLU A 139 2.05 -4.47 -3.26
CA GLU A 139 3.05 -5.49 -3.55
C GLU A 139 2.59 -6.93 -3.32
N HIS A 140 1.52 -7.10 -2.53
CA HIS A 140 0.93 -8.39 -2.24
C HIS A 140 -0.06 -8.84 -3.32
N SER A 141 -0.62 -7.91 -4.09
CA SER A 141 -1.75 -8.18 -4.99
C SER A 141 -1.39 -9.19 -6.09
N GLY A 142 -2.23 -10.21 -6.24
CA GLY A 142 -2.07 -11.24 -7.26
C GLY A 142 -1.04 -12.31 -6.90
N LEU A 143 -0.57 -12.39 -5.65
CA LEU A 143 0.34 -13.46 -5.19
C LEU A 143 -0.38 -14.57 -4.45
N GLY A 144 -1.66 -14.39 -4.11
CA GLY A 144 -2.47 -15.38 -3.39
C GLY A 144 -2.16 -15.48 -1.89
N ARG A 145 -1.42 -14.51 -1.32
CA ARG A 145 -1.07 -14.49 0.12
C ARG A 145 -2.32 -14.47 0.99
N TYR A 146 -3.29 -13.66 0.56
CA TYR A 146 -4.48 -13.30 1.33
C TYR A 146 -5.74 -14.02 0.82
N GLY A 147 -5.57 -15.02 -0.04
CA GLY A 147 -6.67 -15.71 -0.70
C GLY A 147 -7.15 -15.04 -1.98
N ASP A 148 -6.44 -13.99 -2.44
CA ASP A 148 -6.59 -13.40 -3.76
C ASP A 148 -6.25 -14.40 -4.88
N GLU A 149 -6.81 -14.19 -6.07
CA GLU A 149 -6.46 -14.98 -7.24
C GLU A 149 -5.02 -14.71 -7.67
N LEU A 150 -4.34 -15.73 -8.22
CA LEU A 150 -3.00 -15.55 -8.77
C LEU A 150 -3.06 -14.71 -10.05
N ASP A 151 -2.47 -13.53 -9.99
CA ASP A 151 -2.37 -12.59 -11.09
C ASP A 151 -0.96 -11.98 -11.16
N PRO A 152 -0.15 -12.33 -12.18
CA PRO A 152 1.16 -11.73 -12.41
C PRO A 152 1.17 -10.20 -12.48
N GLU A 153 0.05 -9.58 -12.87
CA GLU A 153 -0.13 -8.13 -13.00
C GLU A 153 -1.03 -7.53 -11.91
N GLY A 154 -1.35 -8.27 -10.85
CA GLY A 154 -2.29 -7.83 -9.82
C GLY A 154 -1.90 -6.51 -9.12
N ASP A 155 -0.62 -6.29 -8.88
CA ASP A 155 -0.05 -5.04 -8.36
C ASP A 155 -0.23 -3.87 -9.34
N LEU A 156 -0.01 -4.10 -10.64
CA LEU A 156 -0.17 -3.08 -11.68
C LEU A 156 -1.64 -2.69 -11.85
N LYS A 157 -2.55 -3.67 -11.81
CA LYS A 157 -4.00 -3.44 -11.85
C LYS A 157 -4.48 -2.69 -10.62
N ALA A 158 -3.99 -3.04 -9.42
CA ALA A 158 -4.30 -2.29 -8.20
C ALA A 158 -3.85 -0.82 -8.29
N MET A 159 -2.70 -0.54 -8.89
CA MET A 159 -2.23 0.83 -9.12
C MET A 159 -3.05 1.57 -10.21
N GLU A 160 -3.52 0.89 -11.25
CA GLU A 160 -4.43 1.46 -12.26
C GLU A 160 -5.78 1.84 -11.63
N ASP A 161 -6.33 0.97 -10.79
CA ASP A 161 -7.58 1.21 -10.08
C ASP A 161 -7.41 2.41 -9.12
N LEU A 162 -6.34 2.42 -8.31
CA LEU A 162 -5.99 3.55 -7.45
C LEU A 162 -5.91 4.86 -8.23
N TYR A 163 -5.19 4.87 -9.37
CA TYR A 163 -5.08 6.04 -10.24
C TYR A 163 -6.46 6.53 -10.71
N SER A 164 -7.34 5.60 -11.10
CA SER A 164 -8.69 5.92 -11.59
C SER A 164 -9.62 6.50 -10.50
N ASN A 165 -9.36 6.16 -9.24
CA ASN A 165 -10.05 6.70 -8.08
C ASN A 165 -9.43 7.99 -7.51
N LEU A 166 -8.39 8.54 -8.14
CA LEU A 166 -7.90 9.88 -7.81
C LEU A 166 -8.60 10.94 -8.67
N LYS A 167 -8.81 12.12 -8.08
CA LYS A 167 -9.21 13.32 -8.81
C LYS A 167 -8.06 13.77 -9.72
N ASP A 168 -8.38 14.56 -10.74
CA ASP A 168 -7.35 15.25 -11.52
C ASP A 168 -6.43 16.09 -10.62
N GLY A 169 -5.12 15.84 -10.70
CA GLY A 169 -4.13 16.48 -9.83
C GLY A 169 -4.10 15.95 -8.39
N GLY A 170 -4.78 14.83 -8.12
CA GLY A 170 -4.65 14.10 -6.87
C GLY A 170 -3.27 13.49 -6.68
N ALA A 171 -2.90 13.19 -5.44
CA ALA A 171 -1.58 12.66 -5.09
C ALA A 171 -1.68 11.24 -4.50
N CYS A 172 -0.64 10.44 -4.69
CA CYS A 172 -0.48 9.16 -4.02
C CYS A 172 0.81 9.19 -3.20
N PHE A 173 0.72 8.79 -1.93
CA PHE A 173 1.88 8.45 -1.11
C PHE A 173 2.05 6.93 -1.14
N LEU A 174 3.12 6.46 -1.77
CA LEU A 174 3.34 5.04 -2.01
C LEU A 174 4.58 4.57 -1.25
N ALA A 175 4.44 3.49 -0.49
CA ALA A 175 5.58 2.80 0.11
C ALA A 175 5.50 1.30 -0.14
N VAL A 176 6.40 0.81 -0.98
CA VAL A 176 6.54 -0.61 -1.35
C VAL A 176 7.97 -1.07 -1.06
N PRO A 177 8.21 -2.38 -0.87
CA PRO A 177 9.56 -2.90 -0.75
C PRO A 177 10.39 -2.59 -2.01
N MET A 178 11.49 -1.86 -1.85
CA MET A 178 12.40 -1.48 -2.93
C MET A 178 13.75 -2.18 -2.81
N GLY A 179 14.46 -2.32 -3.92
CA GLY A 179 15.75 -3.01 -4.06
C GLY A 179 15.76 -3.91 -5.29
N ALA A 180 16.83 -4.68 -5.50
CA ALA A 180 16.97 -5.54 -6.68
C ALA A 180 15.70 -6.37 -6.93
N ASP A 181 15.11 -6.23 -8.14
CA ASP A 181 13.82 -6.80 -8.48
C ASP A 181 13.76 -8.28 -8.14
N ARG A 182 12.68 -8.69 -7.47
CA ARG A 182 12.40 -10.11 -7.21
C ARG A 182 10.96 -10.32 -6.81
N VAL A 183 10.49 -11.54 -7.06
CA VAL A 183 9.26 -12.04 -6.46
C VAL A 183 9.65 -12.89 -5.24
N GLU A 184 9.32 -12.40 -4.05
CA GLU A 184 9.42 -13.17 -2.81
C GLU A 184 8.14 -14.02 -2.70
N TRP A 185 8.22 -15.28 -3.16
CA TRP A 185 7.04 -16.03 -3.63
C TRP A 185 5.93 -16.19 -2.59
N ASN A 186 4.72 -15.77 -2.98
CA ASN A 186 3.51 -15.72 -2.16
C ASN A 186 3.55 -14.67 -1.03
N ALA A 187 4.70 -14.07 -0.71
CA ALA A 187 4.80 -13.00 0.28
C ALA A 187 4.53 -11.62 -0.33
N HIS A 188 5.41 -11.17 -1.22
CA HIS A 188 5.37 -9.83 -1.82
C HIS A 188 6.33 -9.72 -3.01
N ARG A 189 6.25 -8.60 -3.73
CA ARG A 189 7.25 -8.18 -4.72
C ARG A 189 8.21 -7.18 -4.10
N VAL A 190 9.47 -7.23 -4.52
CA VAL A 190 10.46 -6.17 -4.28
C VAL A 190 10.75 -5.50 -5.62
N TYR A 191 10.66 -4.18 -5.65
CA TYR A 191 10.70 -3.38 -6.86
C TYR A 191 12.05 -2.70 -7.04
N GLY A 192 12.69 -2.98 -8.18
CA GLY A 192 13.94 -2.35 -8.60
C GLY A 192 13.79 -1.67 -9.95
N SER A 193 14.91 -1.58 -10.68
CA SER A 193 14.98 -0.86 -11.96
C SER A 193 14.07 -1.42 -13.07
N ILE A 194 13.55 -2.63 -12.95
CA ILE A 194 12.70 -3.27 -13.96
C ILE A 194 11.22 -3.04 -13.64
N ARG A 195 10.76 -3.42 -12.43
CA ARG A 195 9.32 -3.44 -12.13
C ARG A 195 8.81 -2.15 -11.51
N PHE A 196 9.64 -1.40 -10.77
CA PHE A 196 9.19 -0.14 -10.18
C PHE A 196 8.66 0.86 -11.23
N PRO A 197 9.34 1.11 -12.37
CA PRO A 197 8.83 2.00 -13.40
C PRO A 197 7.51 1.54 -14.02
N MET A 198 7.24 0.22 -14.02
CA MET A 198 5.96 -0.32 -14.48
C MET A 198 4.85 -0.01 -13.47
N LEU A 199 5.13 -0.22 -12.17
CA LEU A 199 4.19 0.00 -11.07
C LEU A 199 3.67 1.44 -11.03
N VAL A 200 4.57 2.41 -11.24
CA VAL A 200 4.24 3.84 -11.16
C VAL A 200 4.02 4.49 -12.53
N SER A 201 3.84 3.70 -13.59
CA SER A 201 3.82 4.20 -14.98
C SER A 201 2.74 5.24 -15.32
N LYS A 202 1.67 5.33 -14.52
CA LYS A 202 0.60 6.34 -14.65
C LYS A 202 0.86 7.62 -13.86
N PHE A 203 1.85 7.60 -12.96
CA PHE A 203 2.15 8.67 -12.04
C PHE A 203 3.40 9.44 -12.49
N GLU A 204 3.39 10.73 -12.21
CA GLU A 204 4.62 11.53 -12.18
C GLU A 204 5.20 11.47 -10.77
N ILE A 205 6.45 11.03 -10.62
CA ILE A 205 7.14 11.06 -9.33
C ILE A 205 7.58 12.50 -9.06
N ILE A 206 6.96 13.12 -8.06
CA ILE A 206 7.27 14.51 -7.67
C ILE A 206 8.33 14.61 -6.57
N ASP A 207 8.50 13.55 -5.77
CA ASP A 207 9.45 13.52 -4.65
C ASP A 207 9.82 12.10 -4.23
N LYS A 208 10.83 12.00 -3.36
CA LYS A 208 11.33 10.74 -2.83
C LYS A 208 11.84 10.95 -1.41
N PHE A 209 11.42 10.08 -0.50
CA PHE A 209 11.80 10.15 0.91
C PHE A 209 12.45 8.84 1.33
N GLY A 210 13.73 8.91 1.71
CA GLY A 210 14.51 7.75 2.15
C GLY A 210 15.20 6.97 1.03
N TRP A 211 15.26 7.52 -0.20
CA TRP A 211 15.91 6.83 -1.33
C TRP A 211 16.34 7.73 -2.49
N GLU A 212 17.33 7.25 -3.25
CA GLU A 212 17.78 7.81 -4.53
C GLU A 212 17.80 6.73 -5.63
N GLU A 213 17.90 7.12 -6.89
CA GLU A 213 17.93 6.17 -8.04
C GLU A 213 19.01 5.09 -7.91
N ALA A 214 20.14 5.41 -7.27
CA ALA A 214 21.23 4.47 -7.04
C ALA A 214 20.84 3.30 -6.11
N ASP A 215 19.74 3.40 -5.37
CA ASP A 215 19.26 2.38 -4.44
C ASP A 215 18.40 1.30 -5.10
N LEU A 216 17.90 1.51 -6.33
CA LEU A 216 16.94 0.62 -7.00
C LEU A 216 17.42 -0.83 -7.16
N ASP A 217 18.73 -1.06 -7.24
CA ASP A 217 19.28 -2.40 -7.47
C ASP A 217 20.12 -2.91 -6.30
N ARG A 218 19.97 -2.30 -5.12
CA ARG A 218 20.67 -2.77 -3.92
C ARG A 218 20.12 -4.14 -3.48
N ALA A 219 20.99 -5.00 -2.93
CA ALA A 219 20.60 -6.36 -2.59
C ALA A 219 19.58 -6.43 -1.44
N GLU A 220 19.77 -5.62 -0.40
CA GLU A 220 18.89 -5.57 0.77
C GLU A 220 17.63 -4.76 0.47
N ARG A 221 16.45 -5.28 0.79
CA ARG A 221 15.22 -4.47 0.66
C ARG A 221 15.14 -3.37 1.72
N PHE A 222 14.39 -2.34 1.41
CA PHE A 222 13.97 -1.21 2.25
C PHE A 222 12.58 -0.81 1.82
N GLN A 223 11.95 0.09 2.55
CA GLN A 223 10.62 0.58 2.22
C GLN A 223 10.53 2.10 2.41
N PRO A 224 10.98 2.86 1.40
CA PRO A 224 10.90 4.32 1.41
C PRO A 224 9.48 4.80 1.05
N VAL A 225 9.27 6.11 1.03
CA VAL A 225 8.05 6.74 0.51
C VAL A 225 8.36 7.47 -0.80
N THR A 226 7.48 7.31 -1.78
CA THR A 226 7.48 8.02 -3.07
C THR A 226 6.20 8.82 -3.20
#